data_AF-A0AA42WDG5-F1
#
_entry.id   AF-A0AA42WDG5-F1
#
_cell.length_a   1.000
_cell.length_b   1.000
_cell.length_c   1.000
_cell.angle_alpha   90.00
_cell.angle_beta   90.00
_cell.angle_gamma   90.00
#
_symmetry.space_group_name_H-M   'P 1'
#
loop_
_entity.id
_entity.type
_entity.pdbx_description
1 polymer ?
#
loop_
_entity_poly.entity_id
_entity_poly.type
_entity_poly.pdbx_seq_one_letter_code
_entity_poly.pdbx_strand_id
1 'polypeptide(L)'
;MSLFQRITIALARSPMMGRSMRAMAARSSLARRFVGGADVEAAVQTALRLRAAHGIRASLFYLGEYVADPAAIEYNVAQAIDACDALGRAGLDVHVSVDPTAIGYMDSDARGEDNARRIAAAVSRAARGGQDWMVLDMEDAAIRDRTCALHRSLQETGLPVGLTLQARRRRTPEDLTWAIRQRTSLRLVKGAFPERALDHAGRAGIDQAYLDAASIMLSREARDAGFHPVFGTHDDRLAGAIMALARERGWPPDGFEFEMLYGVRPDWQLALRGLGYNVRVYLPFGGDWWPYAIRRVGENPRNAWLLARSLTSDGHYFS
;
A
#
# COMPACT_ATOMS: atom_id res chain seq x y z
N MET A 1 3.22 -21.31 -11.95
CA MET A 1 3.06 -20.01 -12.66
C MET A 1 2.35 -20.26 -13.98
N SER A 2 1.39 -19.39 -14.36
CA SER A 2 0.75 -19.50 -15.68
C SER A 2 1.70 -19.09 -16.80
N LEU A 3 1.50 -19.59 -18.02
CA LEU A 3 2.28 -19.20 -19.20
C LEU A 3 2.20 -17.68 -19.43
N PHE A 4 1.03 -17.10 -19.17
CA PHE A 4 0.78 -15.66 -19.22
C PHE A 4 1.67 -14.88 -18.24
N GLN A 5 1.73 -15.27 -16.96
CA GLN A 5 2.60 -14.61 -15.96
C GLN A 5 4.08 -14.64 -16.36
N ARG A 6 4.56 -15.74 -16.94
CA ARG A 6 5.96 -15.86 -17.42
C ARG A 6 6.24 -14.91 -18.58
N ILE A 7 5.30 -14.78 -19.52
CA ILE A 7 5.39 -13.84 -20.64
C ILE A 7 5.36 -12.40 -20.13
N THR A 8 4.48 -12.07 -19.18
CA THR A 8 4.37 -10.74 -18.59
C THR A 8 5.65 -10.32 -17.85
N ILE A 9 6.25 -11.23 -17.08
CA ILE A 9 7.52 -10.99 -16.39
C ILE A 9 8.68 -10.86 -17.39
N ALA A 10 8.72 -11.69 -18.43
CA ALA A 10 9.74 -11.59 -19.48
C ALA A 10 9.64 -10.27 -20.26
N LEU A 11 8.41 -9.81 -20.54
CA LEU A 11 8.15 -8.52 -21.20
C LEU A 11 8.55 -7.33 -20.31
N ALA A 12 8.29 -7.39 -19.00
CA ALA A 12 8.68 -6.35 -18.05
C ALA A 12 10.21 -6.21 -17.88
N ARG A 13 10.98 -7.27 -18.18
CA ARG A 13 12.44 -7.31 -18.06
C ARG A 13 13.20 -6.92 -19.33
N SER A 14 12.53 -6.60 -20.43
CA SER A 14 13.18 -6.25 -21.71
C SER A 14 13.54 -4.75 -21.79
N PRO A 15 14.82 -4.35 -21.90
CA PRO A 15 15.24 -2.94 -21.95
C PRO A 15 14.80 -2.20 -23.22
N MET A 16 14.67 -2.93 -24.34
CA MET A 16 14.24 -2.39 -25.63
C MET A 16 12.72 -2.14 -25.62
N MET A 17 11.95 -3.10 -25.09
CA MET A 17 10.50 -2.92 -24.90
C MET A 17 10.22 -1.82 -23.89
N GLY A 18 11.00 -1.73 -22.81
CA GLY A 18 10.89 -0.66 -21.81
C GLY A 18 11.02 0.76 -22.41
N ARG A 19 11.95 0.97 -23.35
CA ARG A 19 12.11 2.29 -24.02
C ARG A 19 10.94 2.66 -24.93
N SER A 20 10.56 1.76 -25.85
CA SER A 20 9.45 2.01 -26.78
C SER A 20 8.10 2.10 -26.04
N MET A 21 7.94 1.33 -24.97
CA MET A 21 6.73 1.36 -24.17
C MET A 21 6.67 2.56 -23.25
N ARG A 22 7.78 3.06 -22.65
CA ARG A 22 7.81 4.36 -21.93
C ARG A 22 7.31 5.52 -22.79
N ALA A 23 7.67 5.53 -24.08
CA ALA A 23 7.20 6.55 -25.04
C ALA A 23 5.69 6.45 -25.36
N MET A 24 5.15 5.23 -25.38
CA MET A 24 3.72 4.96 -25.60
C MET A 24 2.88 5.17 -24.32
N ALA A 25 3.46 4.83 -23.17
CA ALA A 25 3.00 5.06 -21.82
C ALA A 25 2.80 6.55 -21.51
N ALA A 26 3.81 7.38 -21.82
CA ALA A 26 3.73 8.84 -21.71
C ALA A 26 2.57 9.45 -22.54
N ARG A 27 2.07 8.73 -23.54
CA ARG A 27 0.93 9.12 -24.38
C ARG A 27 -0.42 8.51 -23.96
N SER A 28 -0.46 7.65 -22.94
CA SER A 28 -1.67 6.88 -22.59
C SER A 28 -2.44 7.46 -21.40
N SER A 29 -3.77 7.48 -21.48
CA SER A 29 -4.71 7.78 -20.37
C SER A 29 -4.62 6.78 -19.20
N LEU A 30 -4.03 5.61 -19.46
CA LEU A 30 -3.85 4.50 -18.52
C LEU A 30 -2.88 4.83 -17.36
N ALA A 31 -1.82 5.59 -17.63
CA ALA A 31 -0.86 6.03 -16.62
C ALA A 31 -1.56 6.86 -15.53
N ARG A 32 -2.34 7.86 -15.97
CA ARG A 32 -3.09 8.78 -15.10
C ARG A 32 -4.15 8.09 -14.26
N ARG A 33 -4.58 6.89 -14.66
CA ARG A 33 -5.60 6.12 -13.94
C ARG A 33 -5.06 5.44 -12.69
N PHE A 34 -3.83 4.92 -12.74
CA PHE A 34 -3.28 4.08 -11.66
C PHE A 34 -2.06 4.69 -10.97
N VAL A 35 -1.61 5.86 -11.43
CA VAL A 35 -0.48 6.62 -10.90
C VAL A 35 -0.98 8.01 -10.55
N GLY A 36 -0.70 8.46 -9.34
CA GLY A 36 -1.12 9.76 -8.82
C GLY A 36 -0.37 10.94 -9.42
N GLY A 37 0.82 10.72 -9.98
CA GLY A 37 1.66 11.77 -10.56
C GLY A 37 2.99 11.23 -11.09
N ALA A 38 3.63 12.00 -11.97
CA ALA A 38 4.96 11.66 -12.47
C ALA A 38 6.07 11.96 -11.43
N ASP A 39 5.78 12.84 -10.47
CA ASP A 39 6.67 13.29 -9.41
C ASP A 39 5.87 13.52 -8.10
N VAL A 40 6.58 13.91 -7.04
CA VAL A 40 6.02 14.16 -5.70
C VAL A 40 4.93 15.24 -5.74
N GLU A 41 5.18 16.37 -6.40
CA GLU A 41 4.25 17.50 -6.41
C GLU A 41 2.94 17.12 -7.13
N ALA A 42 3.01 16.44 -8.27
CA ALA A 42 1.84 15.93 -8.98
C ALA A 42 1.05 14.93 -8.12
N ALA A 43 1.74 14.05 -7.36
CA ALA A 43 1.08 13.11 -6.45
C ALA A 43 0.36 13.83 -5.31
N VAL A 44 0.98 14.84 -4.70
CA VAL A 44 0.38 15.67 -3.65
C VAL A 44 -0.82 16.46 -4.18
N GLN A 45 -0.76 17.02 -5.40
CA GLN A 45 -1.92 17.66 -6.02
C GLN A 45 -3.08 16.69 -6.24
N THR A 46 -2.80 15.44 -6.60
CA THR A 46 -3.84 14.41 -6.67
C THR A 46 -4.42 14.07 -5.30
N ALA A 47 -3.59 13.94 -4.26
CA ALA A 47 -4.04 13.72 -2.90
C ALA A 47 -4.91 14.88 -2.35
N LEU A 48 -4.53 16.13 -2.64
CA LEU A 48 -5.31 17.32 -2.30
C LEU A 48 -6.70 17.29 -2.94
N ARG A 49 -6.78 16.99 -4.24
CA ARG A 49 -8.07 16.89 -4.95
C ARG A 49 -8.96 15.80 -4.38
N LEU A 50 -8.40 14.61 -4.09
CA LEU A 50 -9.15 13.50 -3.49
C LEU A 50 -9.71 13.86 -2.11
N ARG A 51 -8.90 14.51 -1.26
CA ARG A 51 -9.34 14.96 0.05
C ARG A 51 -10.41 16.04 -0.06
N ALA A 52 -10.19 17.06 -0.90
CA ALA A 52 -11.11 18.19 -1.05
C ALA A 52 -12.46 17.79 -1.63
N ALA A 53 -12.47 16.95 -2.66
CA ALA A 53 -13.71 16.56 -3.36
C ALA A 53 -14.48 15.44 -2.65
N HIS A 54 -13.77 14.51 -2.00
CA HIS A 54 -14.39 13.24 -1.54
C HIS A 54 -14.04 12.86 -0.10
N GLY A 55 -13.19 13.63 0.59
CA GLY A 55 -12.67 13.26 1.91
C GLY A 55 -11.82 11.98 1.88
N ILE A 56 -11.30 11.59 0.72
CA ILE A 56 -10.44 10.41 0.55
C ILE A 56 -9.00 10.82 0.86
N ARG A 57 -8.33 10.03 1.71
CA ARG A 57 -6.93 10.21 2.09
C ARG A 57 -6.01 9.48 1.11
N ALA A 58 -4.71 9.75 1.14
CA ALA A 58 -3.73 9.07 0.29
C ALA A 58 -2.59 8.46 1.12
N SER A 59 -2.03 7.35 0.62
CA SER A 59 -0.73 6.81 1.01
C SER A 59 0.19 6.92 -0.20
N LEU A 60 1.18 7.80 -0.17
CA LEU A 60 2.09 7.97 -1.30
C LEU A 60 3.08 6.81 -1.36
N PHE A 61 3.32 6.27 -2.55
CA PHE A 61 4.29 5.21 -2.78
C PHE A 61 5.16 5.55 -3.99
N TYR A 62 6.46 5.69 -3.79
CA TYR A 62 7.37 5.92 -4.91
C TYR A 62 7.61 4.63 -5.69
N LEU A 63 7.39 4.69 -7.01
CA LEU A 63 7.64 3.59 -7.94
C LEU A 63 9.13 3.49 -8.27
N GLY A 64 9.94 3.10 -7.28
CA GLY A 64 11.36 2.82 -7.44
C GLY A 64 11.63 1.47 -8.12
N GLU A 65 12.81 1.33 -8.73
CA GLU A 65 13.30 0.05 -9.21
C GLU A 65 13.73 -0.85 -8.03
N TYR A 66 13.64 -2.18 -8.17
CA TYR A 66 14.27 -3.12 -7.24
C TYR A 66 15.77 -3.12 -7.50
N VAL A 67 16.54 -2.42 -6.67
CA VAL A 67 17.93 -2.08 -6.99
C VAL A 67 18.88 -2.46 -5.86
N ALA A 68 20.03 -2.99 -6.26
CA ALA A 68 21.22 -3.08 -5.40
C ALA A 68 22.18 -1.92 -5.66
N ASP A 69 21.86 -1.03 -6.60
CA ASP A 69 22.67 0.15 -6.91
C ASP A 69 22.52 1.22 -5.81
N PRO A 70 23.62 1.63 -5.14
CA PRO A 70 23.55 2.61 -4.05
C PRO A 70 22.95 3.96 -4.44
N ALA A 71 23.18 4.43 -5.67
CA ALA A 71 22.63 5.71 -6.12
C ALA A 71 21.11 5.63 -6.33
N ALA A 72 20.61 4.55 -6.91
CA ALA A 72 19.19 4.31 -7.05
C ALA A 72 18.49 4.10 -5.69
N ILE A 73 19.13 3.42 -4.73
CA ILE A 73 18.62 3.30 -3.34
C ILE A 73 18.49 4.69 -2.72
N GLU A 74 19.54 5.51 -2.78
CA GLU A 74 19.52 6.87 -2.22
C GLU A 74 18.44 7.74 -2.89
N TYR A 75 18.25 7.59 -4.20
CA TYR A 75 17.18 8.29 -4.91
C TYR A 75 15.79 7.86 -4.45
N ASN A 76 15.53 6.55 -4.27
CA ASN A 76 14.26 6.05 -3.74
C ASN A 76 13.97 6.64 -2.34
N VAL A 77 14.99 6.68 -1.47
CA VAL A 77 14.90 7.25 -0.12
C VAL A 77 14.60 8.74 -0.17
N ALA A 78 15.29 9.49 -1.05
CA ALA A 78 15.04 10.91 -1.26
C ALA A 78 13.59 11.16 -1.71
N GLN A 79 13.06 10.38 -2.66
CA GLN A 79 11.67 10.53 -3.11
C GLN A 79 10.64 10.27 -2.00
N ALA A 80 10.90 9.30 -1.12
CA ALA A 80 10.05 9.05 0.05
C ALA A 80 10.11 10.22 1.06
N ILE A 81 11.31 10.76 1.33
CA ILE A 81 11.49 11.93 2.23
C ILE A 81 10.82 13.18 1.65
N ASP A 82 11.04 13.45 0.35
CA ASP A 82 10.42 14.58 -0.36
C ASP A 82 8.90 14.49 -0.32
N ALA A 83 8.34 13.28 -0.48
CA ALA A 83 6.91 13.05 -0.32
C ALA A 83 6.42 13.35 1.11
N CYS A 84 7.18 12.97 2.14
CA CYS A 84 6.83 13.30 3.53
C CYS A 84 6.75 14.82 3.74
N ASP A 85 7.80 15.54 3.31
CA ASP A 85 7.88 16.99 3.48
C ASP A 85 6.80 17.71 2.66
N ALA A 86 6.50 17.24 1.44
CA ALA A 86 5.46 17.81 0.58
C ALA A 86 4.04 17.59 1.13
N LEU A 87 3.74 16.40 1.66
CA LEU A 87 2.47 16.11 2.35
C LEU A 87 2.28 17.03 3.56
N GLY A 88 3.33 17.18 4.38
CA GLY A 88 3.32 18.05 5.56
C GLY A 88 3.13 19.53 5.21
N ARG A 89 3.77 20.03 4.14
CA ARG A 89 3.55 21.39 3.61
C ARG A 89 2.13 21.61 3.12
N ALA A 90 1.53 20.61 2.49
CA ALA A 90 0.16 20.65 2.00
C ALA A 90 -0.90 20.47 3.12
N GLY A 91 -0.48 20.23 4.36
CA GLY A 91 -1.37 19.98 5.49
C GLY A 91 -2.17 18.68 5.37
N LEU A 92 -1.69 17.71 4.60
CA LEU A 92 -2.24 16.36 4.46
C LEU A 92 -1.64 15.43 5.54
N ASP A 93 -2.27 14.27 5.74
CA ASP A 93 -1.64 13.17 6.50
C ASP A 93 -0.29 12.81 5.84
N VAL A 94 0.76 12.72 6.64
CA VAL A 94 2.10 12.30 6.21
C VAL A 94 2.15 10.77 6.21
N HIS A 95 1.53 10.17 5.19
CA HIS A 95 1.41 8.74 5.05
C HIS A 95 2.13 8.26 3.79
N VAL A 96 3.23 7.52 3.97
CA VAL A 96 4.05 6.98 2.88
C VAL A 96 4.19 5.47 3.02
N SER A 97 4.08 4.73 1.92
CA SER A 97 4.39 3.30 1.87
C SER A 97 5.78 3.09 1.30
N VAL A 98 6.50 2.12 1.84
CA VAL A 98 7.89 1.83 1.46
C VAL A 98 8.09 0.32 1.41
N ASP A 99 8.60 -0.18 0.28
CA ASP A 99 9.12 -1.54 0.17
C ASP A 99 10.54 -1.58 0.79
N PRO A 100 10.81 -2.40 1.82
CA PRO A 100 12.14 -2.53 2.42
C PRO A 100 13.26 -2.79 1.40
N THR A 101 12.99 -3.62 0.38
CA THR A 101 13.99 -3.91 -0.65
C THR A 101 14.38 -2.67 -1.47
N ALA A 102 13.46 -1.73 -1.68
CA ALA A 102 13.71 -0.49 -2.43
C ALA A 102 14.60 0.51 -1.69
N ILE A 103 14.76 0.35 -0.37
CA ILE A 103 15.55 1.24 0.49
C ILE A 103 16.85 0.58 0.98
N GLY A 104 17.26 -0.54 0.40
CA GLY A 104 18.61 -1.09 0.58
C GLY A 104 18.71 -2.42 1.35
N TYR A 105 17.60 -3.06 1.71
CA TYR A 105 17.63 -4.39 2.34
C TYR A 105 18.18 -5.52 1.45
N MET A 106 18.31 -5.25 0.14
CA MET A 106 18.98 -6.16 -0.79
C MET A 106 20.51 -5.99 -0.79
N ASP A 107 21.01 -4.85 -0.29
CA ASP A 107 22.44 -4.58 -0.14
C ASP A 107 22.94 -5.01 1.25
N SER A 108 22.35 -4.46 2.32
CA SER A 108 22.63 -4.87 3.69
C SER A 108 21.51 -4.46 4.65
N ASP A 109 21.34 -5.23 5.72
CA ASP A 109 20.36 -4.90 6.77
C ASP A 109 20.67 -3.52 7.39
N ALA A 110 21.94 -3.21 7.66
CA ALA A 110 22.36 -1.91 8.20
C ALA A 110 21.97 -0.71 7.31
N ARG A 111 22.12 -0.84 5.98
CA ARG A 111 21.68 0.22 5.05
C ARG A 111 20.16 0.37 5.06
N GLY A 112 19.44 -0.76 4.98
CA GLY A 112 17.99 -0.76 5.01
C GLY A 112 17.43 -0.11 6.28
N GLU A 113 18.02 -0.43 7.44
CA GLU A 113 17.66 0.14 8.73
C GLU A 113 17.93 1.63 8.83
N ASP A 114 19.11 2.10 8.40
CA ASP A 114 19.46 3.52 8.41
C ASP A 114 18.52 4.34 7.51
N ASN A 115 18.25 3.85 6.29
CA ASN A 115 17.35 4.50 5.36
C ASN A 115 15.90 4.53 5.84
N ALA A 116 15.41 3.44 6.44
CA ALA A 116 14.09 3.40 7.04
C ALA A 116 13.97 4.41 8.20
N ARG A 117 15.02 4.52 9.04
CA ARG A 117 15.08 5.52 10.11
C ARG A 117 15.04 6.94 9.57
N ARG A 118 15.78 7.24 8.50
CA ARG A 118 15.76 8.56 7.83
C ARG A 118 14.36 8.94 7.34
N ILE A 119 13.66 8.02 6.69
CA ILE A 119 12.29 8.25 6.18
C ILE A 119 11.31 8.42 7.35
N ALA A 120 11.35 7.54 8.35
CA ALA A 120 10.46 7.63 9.52
C ALA A 120 10.69 8.93 10.32
N ALA A 121 11.93 9.41 10.42
CA ALA A 121 12.24 10.70 11.02
C ALA A 121 11.66 11.87 10.19
N ALA A 122 11.66 11.78 8.86
CA ALA A 122 11.01 12.76 8.00
C ALA A 122 9.49 12.78 8.22
N VAL A 123 8.85 11.61 8.37
CA VAL A 123 7.43 11.53 8.77
C VAL A 123 7.21 12.23 10.10
N SER A 124 7.99 11.89 11.14
CA SER A 124 7.87 12.50 12.47
C SER A 124 8.00 14.03 12.46
N ARG A 125 8.93 14.56 11.66
CA ARG A 125 9.15 16.01 11.52
C ARG A 125 8.01 16.72 10.79
N ALA A 126 7.42 16.08 9.79
CA ALA A 126 6.36 16.66 8.96
C ALA A 126 4.96 16.42 9.56
N ALA A 127 4.82 15.46 10.48
CA ALA A 127 3.57 15.05 11.11
C ALA A 127 2.83 16.22 11.78
N ARG A 128 1.50 16.13 11.77
CA ARG A 128 0.60 17.16 12.33
C ARG A 128 -0.40 16.58 13.33
N GLY A 129 -0.15 15.37 13.82
CA GLY A 129 -1.04 14.66 14.76
C GLY A 129 -2.21 13.95 14.07
N GLY A 130 -2.07 13.70 12.76
CA GLY A 130 -3.00 12.91 11.97
C GLY A 130 -2.63 11.42 11.96
N GLN A 131 -3.06 10.72 10.91
CA GLN A 131 -2.63 9.35 10.65
C GLN A 131 -1.31 9.37 9.86
N ASP A 132 -0.28 9.86 10.54
CA ASP A 132 1.06 10.11 9.98
C ASP A 132 1.93 8.87 10.21
N TRP A 133 2.25 8.13 9.14
CA TRP A 133 2.94 6.84 9.24
C TRP A 133 3.86 6.60 8.03
N MET A 134 5.08 6.13 8.30
CA MET A 134 5.81 5.33 7.32
C MET A 134 5.31 3.89 7.42
N VAL A 135 4.59 3.41 6.41
CA VAL A 135 4.09 2.03 6.38
C VAL A 135 5.07 1.15 5.62
N LEU A 136 5.65 0.17 6.31
CA LEU A 136 6.47 -0.86 5.70
C LEU A 136 5.58 -1.85 4.95
N ASP A 137 5.73 -1.91 3.63
CA ASP A 137 5.03 -2.86 2.78
C ASP A 137 5.60 -4.26 2.96
N MET A 138 4.72 -5.26 2.88
CA MET A 138 5.09 -6.65 3.10
C MET A 138 5.26 -7.39 1.78
N GLU A 139 6.52 -7.69 1.50
CA GLU A 139 6.97 -8.39 0.30
C GLU A 139 6.90 -9.92 0.49
N ASP A 140 7.80 -10.69 -0.14
CA ASP A 140 7.83 -12.15 0.00
C ASP A 140 8.46 -12.62 1.32
N ALA A 141 8.40 -13.93 1.59
CA ALA A 141 8.90 -14.47 2.86
C ALA A 141 10.42 -14.34 3.06
N ALA A 142 11.22 -14.05 2.02
CA ALA A 142 12.66 -13.90 2.17
C ALA A 142 13.05 -12.60 2.90
N ILE A 143 12.18 -11.60 2.91
CA ILE A 143 12.39 -10.33 3.64
C ILE A 143 11.43 -10.15 4.82
N ARG A 144 10.29 -10.85 4.86
CA ARG A 144 9.26 -10.72 5.92
C ARG A 144 9.82 -10.58 7.33
N ASP A 145 10.64 -11.54 7.80
CA ASP A 145 11.09 -11.53 9.19
C ASP A 145 12.00 -10.32 9.48
N ARG A 146 12.77 -9.88 8.49
CA ARG A 146 13.57 -8.65 8.55
C ARG A 146 12.67 -7.41 8.57
N THR A 147 11.61 -7.37 7.76
CA THR A 147 10.60 -6.30 7.79
C THR A 147 9.90 -6.19 9.15
N CYS A 148 9.48 -7.33 9.72
CA CYS A 148 8.88 -7.35 11.04
C CYS A 148 9.89 -6.87 12.10
N ALA A 149 11.15 -7.33 12.06
CA ALA A 149 12.19 -6.89 12.99
C ALA A 149 12.48 -5.39 12.90
N LEU A 150 12.56 -4.84 11.69
CA LEU A 150 12.70 -3.40 11.43
C LEU A 150 11.57 -2.60 12.05
N HIS A 151 10.32 -3.02 11.85
CA HIS A 151 9.16 -2.36 12.42
C HIS A 151 9.29 -2.23 13.93
N ARG A 152 9.68 -3.31 14.63
CA ARG A 152 9.88 -3.27 16.10
C ARG A 152 10.99 -2.31 16.50
N SER A 153 12.14 -2.41 15.84
CA SER A 153 13.29 -1.57 16.15
C SER A 153 12.98 -0.08 15.98
N LEU A 154 12.25 0.30 14.92
CA LEU A 154 11.85 1.70 14.73
C LEU A 154 10.77 2.14 15.72
N GLN A 155 9.79 1.28 16.03
CA GLN A 155 8.77 1.56 17.04
C GLN A 155 9.37 1.77 18.44
N GLU A 156 10.38 0.99 18.82
CA GLU A 156 11.11 1.15 20.09
C GLU A 156 11.80 2.51 20.22
N THR A 157 12.11 3.17 19.10
CA THR A 157 12.65 4.55 19.08
C THR A 157 11.57 5.64 19.11
N GLY A 158 10.29 5.28 19.14
CA GLY A 158 9.16 6.22 19.12
C GLY A 158 8.85 6.81 17.75
N LEU A 159 9.41 6.24 16.67
CA LEU A 159 9.16 6.71 15.31
C LEU A 159 7.80 6.21 14.80
N PRO A 160 7.07 7.03 13.99
CA PRO A 160 5.74 6.70 13.50
C PRO A 160 5.79 5.70 12.35
N VAL A 161 5.94 4.42 12.67
CA VAL A 161 6.09 3.34 11.68
C VAL A 161 4.96 2.34 11.76
N GLY A 162 4.24 2.16 10.65
CA GLY A 162 3.24 1.11 10.47
C GLY A 162 3.80 -0.12 9.76
N LEU A 163 3.01 -1.19 9.74
CA LEU A 163 3.39 -2.47 9.11
C LEU A 163 2.27 -3.01 8.23
N THR A 164 2.61 -3.65 7.13
CA THR A 164 1.66 -4.47 6.36
C THR A 164 1.78 -5.95 6.76
N LEU A 165 0.66 -6.66 6.92
CA LEU A 165 0.63 -8.12 7.09
C LEU A 165 -0.29 -8.78 6.05
N GLN A 166 0.02 -10.04 5.75
CA GLN A 166 -0.64 -10.81 4.70
C GLN A 166 -1.55 -11.89 5.32
N ALA A 167 -2.86 -11.74 5.19
CA ALA A 167 -3.85 -12.69 5.72
C ALA A 167 -3.66 -14.13 5.22
N ARG A 168 -3.09 -14.33 4.02
CA ARG A 168 -2.82 -15.66 3.49
C ARG A 168 -1.83 -16.47 4.33
N ARG A 169 -1.01 -15.86 5.19
CA ARG A 169 0.03 -16.56 5.97
C ARG A 169 -0.56 -17.13 7.25
N ARG A 170 -0.29 -18.41 7.53
CA ARG A 170 -0.81 -19.07 8.74
C ARG A 170 -0.33 -18.46 10.06
N ARG A 171 0.81 -17.76 10.04
CA ARG A 171 1.42 -17.09 11.20
C ARG A 171 0.90 -15.67 11.49
N THR A 172 0.02 -15.13 10.64
CA THR A 172 -0.46 -13.74 10.76
C THR A 172 -1.20 -13.48 12.08
N PRO A 173 -2.00 -14.41 12.64
CA PRO A 173 -2.61 -14.22 13.96
C PRO A 173 -1.60 -13.95 15.09
N GLU A 174 -0.47 -14.65 15.08
CA GLU A 174 0.61 -14.48 16.06
C GLU A 174 1.28 -13.12 15.88
N ASP A 175 1.61 -12.74 14.64
CA ASP A 175 2.23 -11.45 14.32
C ASP A 175 1.31 -10.27 14.68
N LEU A 176 -0.01 -10.41 14.49
CA LEU A 176 -1.01 -9.41 14.88
C LEU A 176 -1.11 -9.20 16.39
N THR A 177 -1.08 -10.29 17.16
CA THR A 177 -1.16 -10.22 18.63
C THR A 177 0.00 -9.41 19.20
N TRP A 178 1.19 -9.56 18.63
CA TRP A 178 2.33 -8.74 18.99
C TRP A 178 2.14 -7.28 18.56
N ALA A 179 1.72 -7.02 17.32
CA ALA A 179 1.59 -5.68 16.76
C ALA A 179 0.51 -4.82 17.46
N ILE A 180 -0.60 -5.42 17.88
CA ILE A 180 -1.68 -4.73 18.63
C ILE A 180 -1.15 -4.04 19.88
N ARG A 181 -0.15 -4.61 20.54
CA ARG A 181 0.43 -4.06 21.78
C ARG A 181 1.33 -2.84 21.55
N GLN A 182 1.63 -2.49 20.29
CA GLN A 182 2.63 -1.48 19.94
C GLN A 182 2.05 -0.12 19.53
N ARG A 183 0.76 0.16 19.78
CA ARG A 183 0.09 1.44 19.42
C ARG A 183 0.39 1.91 17.98
N THR A 184 0.46 0.97 17.04
CA THR A 184 0.86 1.20 15.65
C THR A 184 -0.34 1.20 14.71
N SER A 185 -0.16 1.76 13.51
CA SER A 185 -1.00 1.41 12.37
C SER A 185 -0.57 0.07 11.75
N LEU A 186 -1.54 -0.73 11.32
CA LEU A 186 -1.28 -1.97 10.60
C LEU A 186 -2.25 -2.17 9.45
N ARG A 187 -1.68 -2.42 8.26
CA ARG A 187 -2.39 -2.73 7.03
C ARG A 187 -2.52 -4.23 6.83
N LEU A 188 -3.74 -4.75 6.83
CA LEU A 188 -4.02 -6.14 6.46
C LEU A 188 -4.36 -6.23 4.98
N VAL A 189 -3.66 -7.10 4.25
CA VAL A 189 -3.94 -7.42 2.84
C VAL A 189 -4.14 -8.93 2.67
N LYS A 190 -4.76 -9.37 1.56
CA LYS A 190 -4.78 -10.82 1.23
C LYS A 190 -3.36 -11.38 1.04
N GLY A 191 -2.47 -10.58 0.45
CA GLY A 191 -1.07 -10.91 0.17
C GLY A 191 -0.83 -11.29 -1.30
N ALA A 192 0.10 -10.58 -1.95
CA ALA A 192 0.38 -10.71 -3.38
C ALA A 192 1.36 -11.84 -3.72
N PHE A 193 2.09 -12.38 -2.73
CA PHE A 193 3.15 -13.37 -2.91
C PHE A 193 2.72 -14.75 -2.38
N PRO A 194 2.40 -15.72 -3.26
CA PRO A 194 1.96 -17.05 -2.83
C PRO A 194 3.12 -17.97 -2.46
N GLU A 195 3.07 -18.59 -1.28
CA GLU A 195 3.96 -19.69 -0.92
C GLU A 195 3.18 -20.80 -0.22
N ARG A 196 2.84 -21.83 -1.00
CA ARG A 196 1.91 -22.90 -0.60
C ARG A 196 2.24 -23.56 0.74
N ALA A 197 3.53 -23.72 1.03
CA ALA A 197 3.99 -24.35 2.26
C ALA A 197 3.63 -23.54 3.51
N LEU A 198 3.50 -22.21 3.42
CA LEU A 198 3.24 -21.31 4.55
C LEU A 198 1.81 -20.73 4.55
N ASP A 199 1.09 -20.89 3.44
CA ASP A 199 -0.19 -20.24 3.20
C ASP A 199 -1.40 -21.06 3.69
N HIS A 200 -2.51 -20.38 3.97
CA HIS A 200 -3.83 -21.00 3.99
C HIS A 200 -4.20 -21.56 2.62
N ALA A 201 -4.94 -22.68 2.59
CA ALA A 201 -5.28 -23.37 1.36
C ALA A 201 -6.48 -22.74 0.65
N GLY A 202 -6.30 -22.43 -0.64
CA GLY A 202 -7.38 -22.00 -1.52
C GLY A 202 -7.95 -20.61 -1.21
N ARG A 203 -8.82 -20.11 -2.09
CA ARG A 203 -9.40 -18.78 -1.96
C ARG A 203 -10.28 -18.64 -0.72
N ALA A 204 -11.16 -19.61 -0.47
CA ALA A 204 -12.05 -19.59 0.69
C ALA A 204 -11.27 -19.59 2.02
N GLY A 205 -10.17 -20.38 2.11
CA GLY A 205 -9.31 -20.39 3.28
C GLY A 205 -8.60 -19.05 3.52
N ILE A 206 -8.15 -18.38 2.45
CA ILE A 206 -7.52 -17.04 2.55
C ILE A 206 -8.56 -15.97 2.92
N ASP A 207 -9.76 -16.03 2.35
CA ASP A 207 -10.85 -15.10 2.67
C ASP A 207 -11.29 -15.24 4.13
N GLN A 208 -11.38 -16.48 4.64
CA GLN A 208 -11.63 -16.75 6.07
C GLN A 208 -10.49 -16.23 6.96
N ALA A 209 -9.24 -16.52 6.61
CA ALA A 209 -8.09 -16.03 7.36
C ALA A 209 -8.02 -14.49 7.40
N TYR A 210 -8.47 -13.81 6.34
CA TYR A 210 -8.60 -12.35 6.34
C TYR A 210 -9.63 -11.88 7.37
N LEU A 211 -10.80 -12.52 7.45
CA LEU A 211 -11.83 -12.18 8.42
C LEU A 211 -11.42 -12.52 9.86
N ASP A 212 -10.71 -13.62 10.07
CA ASP A 212 -10.16 -14.00 11.37
C ASP A 212 -9.11 -12.98 11.84
N ALA A 213 -8.21 -12.56 10.95
CA ALA A 213 -7.25 -11.49 11.20
C ALA A 213 -7.94 -10.14 11.47
N ALA A 214 -8.97 -9.78 10.69
CA ALA A 214 -9.76 -8.57 10.91
C ALA A 214 -10.50 -8.58 12.25
N SER A 215 -10.97 -9.75 12.67
CA SER A 215 -11.49 -9.98 14.01
C SER A 215 -10.44 -9.71 15.08
N ILE A 216 -9.20 -10.19 14.95
CA ILE A 216 -8.14 -9.87 15.92
C ILE A 216 -7.89 -8.35 15.97
N MET A 217 -7.80 -7.69 14.81
CA MET A 217 -7.57 -6.24 14.68
C MET A 217 -8.71 -5.36 15.22
N LEU A 218 -9.95 -5.86 15.22
CA LEU A 218 -11.12 -5.18 15.79
C LEU A 218 -11.48 -5.71 17.19
N SER A 219 -10.54 -6.35 17.88
CA SER A 219 -10.74 -6.76 19.27
C SER A 219 -10.84 -5.56 20.22
N ARG A 220 -11.36 -5.80 21.42
CA ARG A 220 -11.35 -4.79 22.49
C ARG A 220 -9.92 -4.42 22.89
N GLU A 221 -9.02 -5.40 22.96
CA GLU A 221 -7.59 -5.17 23.24
C GLU A 221 -6.98 -4.20 22.22
N ALA A 222 -7.25 -4.39 20.93
CA ALA A 222 -6.79 -3.49 19.88
C ALA A 222 -7.28 -2.06 20.07
N ARG A 223 -8.57 -1.90 20.39
CA ARG A 223 -9.17 -0.60 20.65
C ARG A 223 -8.54 0.10 21.86
N ASP A 224 -8.46 -0.61 22.97
CA ASP A 224 -7.95 -0.07 24.25
C ASP A 224 -6.44 0.24 24.16
N ALA A 225 -5.70 -0.48 23.31
CA ALA A 225 -4.29 -0.21 23.03
C ALA A 225 -4.07 1.04 22.15
N GLY A 226 -5.09 1.55 21.47
CA GLY A 226 -4.93 2.63 20.48
C GLY A 226 -4.30 2.15 19.17
N PHE A 227 -4.47 0.87 18.83
CA PHE A 227 -4.08 0.31 17.55
C PHE A 227 -4.94 0.89 16.43
N HIS A 228 -4.35 1.16 15.26
CA HIS A 228 -5.07 1.73 14.10
C HIS A 228 -5.21 0.70 12.96
N PRO A 229 -6.37 0.02 12.84
CA PRO A 229 -6.57 -1.00 11.82
C PRO A 229 -6.76 -0.39 10.42
N VAL A 230 -6.05 -0.93 9.43
CA VAL A 230 -6.23 -0.60 8.02
C VAL A 230 -6.53 -1.87 7.24
N PHE A 231 -7.66 -1.91 6.53
CA PHE A 231 -8.10 -3.06 5.74
C PHE A 231 -7.89 -2.80 4.25
N GLY A 232 -6.77 -3.32 3.71
CA GLY A 232 -6.40 -3.24 2.30
C GLY A 232 -7.15 -4.27 1.44
N THR A 233 -8.34 -3.91 0.94
CA THR A 233 -9.16 -4.81 0.12
C THR A 233 -10.10 -4.07 -0.83
N HIS A 234 -10.28 -4.63 -2.03
CA HIS A 234 -11.32 -4.21 -2.99
C HIS A 234 -12.53 -5.13 -3.02
N ASP A 235 -12.56 -6.11 -2.12
CA ASP A 235 -13.62 -7.12 -1.99
C ASP A 235 -14.74 -6.57 -1.10
N ASP A 236 -15.85 -6.19 -1.71
CA ASP A 236 -17.02 -5.61 -1.05
C ASP A 236 -17.70 -6.58 -0.07
N ARG A 237 -17.61 -7.89 -0.32
CA ARG A 237 -18.10 -8.91 0.63
C ARG A 237 -17.26 -8.91 1.91
N LEU A 238 -15.94 -8.85 1.79
CA LEU A 238 -15.05 -8.75 2.97
C LEU A 238 -15.26 -7.43 3.70
N ALA A 239 -15.32 -6.31 2.97
CA ALA A 239 -15.60 -5.00 3.56
C ALA A 239 -16.95 -5.01 4.32
N GLY A 240 -18.00 -5.58 3.72
CA GLY A 240 -19.30 -5.76 4.36
C GLY A 240 -19.25 -6.53 5.68
N ALA A 241 -18.54 -7.65 5.70
CA ALA A 241 -18.36 -8.45 6.91
C ALA A 241 -17.57 -7.70 8.00
N ILE A 242 -16.53 -6.95 7.62
CA ILE A 242 -15.73 -6.13 8.52
C ILE A 242 -16.56 -4.99 9.11
N MET A 243 -17.39 -4.32 8.31
CA MET A 243 -18.31 -3.28 8.79
C MET A 243 -19.31 -3.83 9.81
N ALA A 244 -19.88 -5.01 9.55
CA ALA A 244 -20.80 -5.68 10.47
C ALA A 244 -20.09 -6.04 11.79
N LEU A 245 -18.89 -6.61 11.71
CA LEU A 245 -18.06 -6.98 12.86
C LEU A 245 -17.63 -5.77 13.70
N ALA A 246 -17.21 -4.69 13.04
CA ALA A 246 -16.84 -3.44 13.69
C ALA A 246 -18.02 -2.88 14.50
N ARG A 247 -19.22 -2.86 13.90
CA ARG A 247 -20.44 -2.42 14.57
C ARG A 247 -20.78 -3.28 15.78
N GLU A 248 -20.70 -4.61 15.64
CA GLU A 248 -20.94 -5.56 16.74
C GLU A 248 -19.98 -5.30 17.92
N ARG A 249 -18.74 -4.93 17.62
CA ARG A 249 -17.68 -4.68 18.61
C ARG A 249 -17.55 -3.22 19.05
N GLY A 250 -18.48 -2.38 18.63
CA GLY A 250 -18.55 -0.97 19.00
C GLY A 250 -17.43 -0.09 18.45
N TRP A 251 -16.76 -0.50 17.37
CA TRP A 251 -15.83 0.36 16.64
C TRP A 251 -16.61 1.38 15.81
N PRO A 252 -16.34 2.68 15.95
CA PRO A 252 -16.98 3.69 15.12
C PRO A 252 -16.39 3.64 13.69
N PRO A 253 -17.13 4.11 12.66
CA PRO A 253 -16.65 4.11 11.28
C PRO A 253 -15.34 4.85 11.02
N ASP A 254 -14.99 5.81 11.88
CA ASP A 254 -13.75 6.58 11.84
C ASP A 254 -12.62 5.98 12.71
N GLY A 255 -12.88 4.89 13.43
CA GLY A 255 -11.91 4.19 14.26
C GLY A 255 -10.97 3.26 13.49
N PHE A 256 -11.22 3.04 12.20
CA PHE A 256 -10.38 2.21 11.32
C PHE A 256 -10.48 2.72 9.87
N GLU A 257 -9.63 2.22 8.99
CA GLU A 257 -9.62 2.63 7.58
C GLU A 257 -9.83 1.46 6.62
N PHE A 258 -10.52 1.70 5.52
CA PHE A 258 -10.39 0.88 4.32
C PHE A 258 -9.36 1.49 3.40
N GLU A 259 -8.44 0.67 2.90
CA GLU A 259 -7.45 1.11 1.92
C GLU A 259 -7.62 0.38 0.59
N MET A 260 -7.55 1.15 -0.49
CA MET A 260 -7.74 0.66 -1.85
C MET A 260 -6.69 1.25 -2.78
N LEU A 261 -6.23 0.49 -3.77
CA LEU A 261 -5.40 1.03 -4.84
C LEU A 261 -6.11 2.19 -5.58
N TYR A 262 -5.38 3.27 -5.83
CA TYR A 262 -5.85 4.38 -6.66
C TYR A 262 -6.30 3.90 -8.04
N GLY A 263 -7.44 4.42 -8.51
CA GLY A 263 -8.04 4.06 -9.80
C GLY A 263 -8.79 2.71 -9.85
N VAL A 264 -8.82 1.96 -8.74
CA VAL A 264 -9.51 0.66 -8.65
C VAL A 264 -10.77 0.79 -7.80
N ARG A 265 -11.93 0.47 -8.40
CA ARG A 265 -13.25 0.55 -7.76
C ARG A 265 -13.55 1.92 -7.11
N PRO A 266 -13.40 3.05 -7.84
CA PRO A 266 -13.69 4.38 -7.29
C PRO A 266 -15.15 4.51 -6.84
N ASP A 267 -16.07 3.79 -7.49
CA ASP A 267 -17.47 3.63 -7.05
C ASP A 267 -17.56 3.18 -5.59
N TRP A 268 -16.73 2.20 -5.21
CA TRP A 268 -16.73 1.63 -3.88
C TRP A 268 -15.99 2.51 -2.86
N GLN A 269 -14.91 3.17 -3.29
CA GLN A 269 -14.21 4.16 -2.45
C GLN A 269 -15.16 5.28 -2.03
N LEU A 270 -15.95 5.81 -2.96
CA LEU A 270 -16.95 6.84 -2.71
C LEU A 270 -18.12 6.32 -1.86
N ALA A 271 -18.59 5.10 -2.12
CA ALA A 271 -19.65 4.49 -1.31
C ALA A 271 -19.24 4.33 0.17
N LEU A 272 -18.03 3.84 0.44
CA LEU A 272 -17.50 3.71 1.80
C LEU A 272 -17.38 5.07 2.51
N ARG A 273 -16.92 6.11 1.80
CA ARG A 273 -16.92 7.49 2.32
C ARG A 273 -18.33 7.99 2.62
N GLY A 274 -19.29 7.73 1.74
CA GLY A 274 -20.70 8.10 1.93
C GLY A 274 -21.34 7.40 3.15
N LEU A 275 -20.83 6.23 3.52
CA LEU A 275 -21.21 5.50 4.74
C LEU A 275 -20.48 5.99 6.00
N GLY A 276 -19.59 6.99 5.89
CA GLY A 276 -18.86 7.59 7.00
C GLY A 276 -17.52 6.92 7.36
N TYR A 277 -17.11 5.87 6.64
CA TYR A 277 -15.84 5.18 6.91
C TYR A 277 -14.64 5.98 6.41
N ASN A 278 -13.52 5.93 7.12
CA ASN A 278 -12.25 6.43 6.58
C ASN A 278 -11.80 5.60 5.39
N VAL A 279 -11.47 6.27 4.28
CA VAL A 279 -10.95 5.64 3.07
C VAL A 279 -9.63 6.29 2.70
N ARG A 280 -8.61 5.46 2.52
CA ARG A 280 -7.31 5.85 2.00
C ARG A 280 -7.06 5.18 0.66
N VAL A 281 -6.46 5.91 -0.28
CA VAL A 281 -5.98 5.30 -1.51
C VAL A 281 -4.47 5.10 -1.46
N TYR A 282 -4.01 3.90 -1.79
CA TYR A 282 -2.61 3.66 -2.10
C TYR A 282 -2.32 4.33 -3.44
N LEU A 283 -1.47 5.36 -3.42
CA LEU A 283 -1.25 6.31 -4.50
C LEU A 283 0.21 6.23 -5.01
N PRO A 284 0.48 5.37 -6.01
CA PRO A 284 1.79 5.27 -6.60
C PRO A 284 2.16 6.54 -7.36
N PHE A 285 3.42 6.94 -7.37
CA PHE A 285 3.94 8.06 -8.16
C PHE A 285 5.35 7.79 -8.67
N GLY A 286 5.79 8.51 -9.69
CA GLY A 286 7.13 8.36 -10.29
C GLY A 286 7.09 7.98 -11.78
N GLY A 287 8.25 8.11 -12.44
CA GLY A 287 8.40 7.90 -13.88
C GLY A 287 8.31 6.44 -14.33
N ASP A 288 8.72 5.49 -13.48
CA ASP A 288 8.81 4.06 -13.81
C ASP A 288 7.53 3.27 -13.48
N TRP A 289 6.39 3.83 -13.87
CA TRP A 289 5.09 3.24 -13.58
C TRP A 289 4.74 2.00 -14.39
N TRP A 290 5.44 1.77 -15.51
CA TRP A 290 5.07 0.74 -16.48
C TRP A 290 5.20 -0.70 -15.94
N PRO A 291 6.32 -1.11 -15.30
CA PRO A 291 6.41 -2.42 -14.65
C PRO A 291 5.37 -2.63 -13.55
N TYR A 292 4.97 -1.56 -12.85
CA TYR A 292 3.92 -1.61 -11.85
C TYR A 292 2.53 -1.84 -12.48
N ALA A 293 2.17 -1.04 -13.49
CA ALA A 293 0.90 -1.19 -14.21
C ALA A 293 0.77 -2.57 -14.88
N ILE A 294 1.85 -3.08 -15.49
CA ILE A 294 1.86 -4.42 -16.07
C ILE A 294 1.63 -5.50 -15.01
N ARG A 295 2.28 -5.42 -13.84
CA ARG A 295 2.08 -6.39 -12.75
C ARG A 295 0.62 -6.40 -12.28
N ARG A 296 0.02 -5.22 -12.08
CA ARG A 296 -1.40 -5.07 -11.69
C ARG A 296 -2.38 -5.64 -12.72
N VAL A 297 -2.03 -5.57 -14.01
CA VAL A 297 -2.80 -6.18 -15.09
C VAL A 297 -2.64 -7.71 -15.11
N GLY A 298 -1.41 -8.20 -14.91
CA GLY A 298 -1.08 -9.62 -14.94
C GLY A 298 -1.65 -10.43 -13.77
N GLU A 299 -1.99 -9.77 -12.65
CA GLU A 299 -2.52 -10.40 -11.43
C GLU A 299 -3.97 -10.94 -11.57
N ASN A 300 -4.75 -10.49 -12.56
CA ASN A 300 -6.10 -11.02 -12.81
C ASN A 300 -6.50 -10.86 -14.30
N PRO A 301 -6.94 -11.93 -15.01
CA PRO A 301 -7.44 -11.81 -16.39
C PRO A 301 -8.59 -10.82 -16.56
N ARG A 302 -9.40 -10.58 -15.51
CA ARG A 302 -10.44 -9.53 -15.52
C ARG A 302 -9.85 -8.11 -15.55
N ASN A 303 -8.61 -7.92 -15.07
CA ASN A 303 -7.89 -6.64 -15.17
C ASN A 303 -7.39 -6.37 -16.59
N ALA A 304 -7.18 -7.42 -17.41
CA ALA A 304 -6.90 -7.26 -18.84
C ALA A 304 -8.13 -6.75 -19.63
N TRP A 305 -9.34 -7.12 -19.22
CA TRP A 305 -10.58 -6.54 -19.76
C TRP A 305 -10.78 -5.07 -19.32
N LEU A 306 -10.36 -4.72 -18.09
CA LEU A 306 -10.31 -3.32 -17.63
C LEU A 306 -9.33 -2.47 -18.46
N LEU A 307 -8.19 -3.03 -18.89
CA LEU A 307 -7.29 -2.40 -19.87
C LEU A 307 -7.98 -2.19 -21.23
N ALA A 308 -8.61 -3.23 -21.78
CA ALA A 308 -9.27 -3.15 -23.09
C ALA A 308 -10.38 -2.08 -23.10
N ARG A 309 -11.11 -1.92 -21.99
CA ARG A 309 -12.18 -0.93 -21.84
C ARG A 309 -11.68 0.49 -21.52
N SER A 310 -10.49 0.64 -20.95
CA SER A 310 -9.90 1.95 -20.65
C SER A 310 -9.06 2.53 -21.80
N LEU A 311 -8.72 1.71 -22.79
CA LEU A 311 -8.23 2.17 -24.10
C LEU A 311 -9.33 2.83 -24.95
N THR A 312 -10.61 2.70 -24.55
CA THR A 312 -11.77 3.22 -25.30
C THR A 312 -12.61 4.24 -24.55
N SER A 313 -12.26 4.59 -23.29
CA SER A 313 -12.98 5.62 -22.52
C SER A 313 -12.07 6.77 -22.05
N ASP A 314 -12.22 7.94 -22.68
CA ASP A 314 -11.58 9.21 -22.31
C ASP A 314 -12.24 9.88 -21.09
N GLY A 315 -12.58 9.10 -20.06
CA GLY A 315 -13.31 9.58 -18.89
C GLY A 315 -12.39 9.93 -17.71
N HIS A 316 -12.45 11.17 -17.23
CA HIS A 316 -11.98 11.54 -15.90
C HIS A 316 -12.80 10.79 -14.84
N TYR A 317 -12.21 9.80 -14.17
CA TYR A 317 -12.92 8.84 -13.31
C TYR A 317 -13.34 9.37 -11.92
N PHE A 318 -12.84 10.53 -11.52
CA PHE A 318 -13.24 11.28 -10.32
C PHE A 318 -13.82 12.65 -10.72
N SER A 319 -14.66 12.68 -11.76
CA SER A 319 -15.44 13.88 -12.10
C SER A 319 -16.68 14.01 -11.24
#